data_AF-A0A7S0T1J4-F1
#
_entry.id   AF-A0A7S0T1J4-F1
#
_cell.length_a   1.000
_cell.length_b   1.000
_cell.length_c   1.000
_cell.angle_alpha   90.00
_cell.angle_beta   90.00
_cell.angle_gamma   90.00
#
_symmetry.space_group_name_H-M   'P 1'
#
loop_
_entity.id
_entity.type
_entity.pdbx_description
1 polymer ?
#
loop_
_entity_poly.entity_id
_entity_poly.type
_entity_poly.pdbx_seq_one_letter_code
_entity_poly.pdbx_strand_id
1 'polypeptide(L)'
;MVRVNDPRRDPASIKADVLPFCAPAGSATASSARVVVASCSSAGLVADAALSLTTCHRLAADLAGFTHIFVDEAGQATVPETLIPMRLVSARTQVLLAGDPRQLGPVVHSAVAAAGGGVHYGRAGSGGGG
;
A
#
# COMPACT_ATOMS: atom_id res chain seq x y z
N MET A 1 -13.77 8.10 -7.87
CA MET A 1 -12.90 7.55 -6.81
C MET A 1 -13.45 6.18 -6.46
N VAL A 2 -12.59 5.21 -6.22
CA VAL A 2 -12.97 3.83 -5.90
C VAL A 2 -12.11 3.31 -4.76
N ARG A 3 -12.66 2.42 -3.95
CA ARG A 3 -11.99 1.72 -2.88
C ARG A 3 -11.88 0.24 -3.23
N VAL A 4 -10.65 -0.26 -3.27
CA VAL A 4 -10.35 -1.69 -3.43
C VAL A 4 -10.04 -2.25 -2.04
N ASN A 5 -10.86 -3.18 -1.60
CA ASN A 5 -10.71 -3.83 -0.30
C ASN A 5 -9.96 -5.16 -0.42
N ASP A 6 -9.38 -5.60 0.69
CA ASP A 6 -8.85 -6.95 0.82
C ASP A 6 -10.02 -7.94 0.63
N PRO A 7 -9.91 -8.97 -0.24
CA PRO A 7 -10.97 -9.95 -0.49
C PRO A 7 -11.38 -10.73 0.77
N ARG A 8 -10.52 -10.77 1.79
CA ARG A 8 -10.82 -11.41 3.08
C ARG A 8 -11.62 -10.51 4.01
N ARG A 9 -11.84 -9.25 3.66
CA ARG A 9 -12.68 -8.33 4.44
C ARG A 9 -14.14 -8.71 4.26
N ASP A 10 -14.81 -9.01 5.37
CA ASP A 10 -16.26 -9.24 5.38
C ASP A 10 -17.01 -8.00 4.87
N PRO A 11 -17.81 -8.09 3.79
CA PRO A 11 -18.60 -6.97 3.28
C PRO A 11 -19.54 -6.36 4.34
N ALA A 12 -20.06 -7.15 5.28
CA ALA A 12 -20.95 -6.66 6.33
C ALA A 12 -20.23 -5.75 7.35
N SER A 13 -18.90 -5.85 7.44
CA SER A 13 -18.07 -5.01 8.32
C SER A 13 -17.70 -3.65 7.70
N ILE A 14 -18.15 -3.38 6.46
CA ILE A 14 -17.94 -2.12 5.76
C ILE A 14 -19.12 -1.19 6.08
N LYS A 15 -18.83 0.06 6.42
CA LYS A 15 -19.87 1.04 6.71
C LYS A 15 -20.76 1.27 5.48
N ALA A 16 -22.07 1.41 5.68
CA ALA A 16 -23.05 1.49 4.60
C ALA A 16 -22.83 2.68 3.65
N ASP A 17 -22.32 3.80 4.17
CA ASP A 17 -21.94 5.00 3.42
C ASP A 17 -20.68 4.81 2.56
N VAL A 18 -19.83 3.82 2.87
CA VAL A 18 -18.61 3.50 2.12
C VAL A 18 -18.87 2.47 1.01
N LEU A 19 -19.89 1.62 1.17
CA LEU A 19 -20.21 0.55 0.21
C LEU A 19 -20.32 1.03 -1.25
N PRO A 20 -20.95 2.18 -1.58
CA PRO A 20 -21.07 2.66 -2.95
C PRO A 20 -19.74 2.94 -3.65
N PHE A 21 -18.67 3.14 -2.88
CA PHE A 21 -17.33 3.42 -3.40
C PHE A 21 -16.48 2.16 -3.56
N CYS A 22 -16.95 1.00 -3.09
CA CYS A 22 -16.17 -0.24 -3.13
C CYS A 22 -16.29 -0.92 -4.50
N ALA A 23 -15.17 -1.33 -5.08
CA ALA A 23 -15.18 -2.15 -6.29
C ALA A 23 -14.05 -3.19 -6.30
N PRO A 24 -14.22 -4.33 -7.01
CA PRO A 24 -13.14 -5.28 -7.25
C PRO A 24 -12.00 -4.65 -8.06
N ALA A 25 -10.75 -5.03 -7.78
CA ALA A 25 -9.55 -4.48 -8.43
C ALA A 25 -9.55 -4.62 -9.96
N GLY A 26 -10.08 -5.72 -10.49
CA GLY A 26 -10.16 -5.98 -11.94
C GLY A 26 -11.43 -5.45 -12.61
N SER A 27 -12.30 -4.73 -11.90
CA SER A 27 -13.53 -4.19 -12.48
C SER A 27 -13.26 -2.98 -13.38
N ALA A 28 -14.14 -2.75 -14.37
CA ALA A 28 -14.09 -1.55 -15.20
C ALA A 28 -14.17 -0.25 -14.38
N THR A 29 -14.91 -0.28 -13.26
CA THR A 29 -14.99 0.83 -12.31
C THR A 29 -13.64 1.12 -11.67
N ALA A 30 -12.84 0.10 -11.36
CA ALA A 30 -11.52 0.26 -10.78
C ALA A 30 -10.49 0.75 -11.80
N SER A 31 -10.49 0.17 -13.01
CA SER A 31 -9.52 0.54 -14.06
C SER A 31 -9.75 1.93 -14.66
N SER A 32 -10.99 2.42 -14.69
CA SER A 32 -11.33 3.76 -15.16
C SER A 32 -11.33 4.83 -14.06
N ALA A 33 -11.09 4.45 -12.80
CA ALA A 33 -11.12 5.40 -11.70
C ALA A 33 -9.90 6.33 -11.73
N ARG A 34 -10.16 7.63 -11.58
CA ARG A 34 -9.09 8.64 -11.41
C ARG A 34 -8.33 8.53 -10.08
N VAL A 35 -8.96 7.93 -9.08
CA VAL A 35 -8.41 7.77 -7.73
C VAL A 35 -8.82 6.40 -7.21
N VAL A 36 -7.83 5.59 -6.84
CA VAL A 36 -7.99 4.27 -6.24
C VAL A 36 -7.45 4.32 -4.81
N VAL A 37 -8.27 3.93 -3.84
CA VAL A 37 -7.89 3.82 -2.43
C VAL A 37 -7.80 2.34 -2.06
N ALA A 38 -6.68 1.95 -1.48
CA ALA A 38 -6.42 0.58 -1.06
C ALA A 38 -5.50 0.57 0.16
N SER A 39 -5.50 -0.52 0.93
CA SER A 39 -4.37 -0.81 1.84
C SER A 39 -3.13 -1.19 1.03
N CYS A 40 -1.94 -1.12 1.64
CA CYS A 40 -0.71 -1.60 1.02
C CYS A 40 -0.85 -3.03 0.49
N SER A 41 -1.47 -3.93 1.26
CA SER A 41 -1.75 -5.31 0.82
C SER A 41 -2.67 -5.39 -0.41
N SER A 42 -3.79 -4.67 -0.39
CA SER A 42 -4.79 -4.73 -1.46
C SER A 42 -4.34 -4.02 -2.74
N ALA A 43 -3.35 -3.10 -2.64
CA ALA A 43 -2.71 -2.50 -3.81
C ALA A 43 -2.03 -3.55 -4.72
N GLY A 44 -1.62 -4.70 -4.16
CA GLY A 44 -1.13 -5.83 -4.95
C GLY A 44 -2.15 -6.36 -5.95
N LEU A 45 -3.44 -6.35 -5.59
CA LEU A 45 -4.53 -6.76 -6.49
C LEU A 45 -4.73 -5.77 -7.63
N VAL A 46 -4.53 -4.47 -7.35
CA VAL A 46 -4.57 -3.41 -8.36
C VAL A 46 -3.39 -3.56 -9.32
N ALA A 47 -2.20 -3.85 -8.79
CA ALA A 47 -1.01 -4.12 -9.60
C ALA A 47 -1.19 -5.36 -10.50
N ASP A 48 -1.71 -6.45 -9.94
CA ASP A 48 -1.97 -7.68 -10.70
C ASP A 48 -3.04 -7.48 -11.77
N ALA A 49 -4.12 -6.74 -11.46
CA ALA A 49 -5.16 -6.41 -12.42
C ALA A 49 -4.64 -5.51 -13.56
N ALA A 50 -3.84 -4.49 -13.24
CA ALA A 50 -3.21 -3.62 -14.22
C ALA A 50 -2.25 -4.39 -15.15
N LEU A 51 -1.51 -5.36 -14.61
CA LEU A 51 -0.60 -6.20 -15.38
C LEU A 51 -1.37 -7.21 -16.25
N SER A 52 -2.46 -7.79 -15.74
CA SER A 52 -3.28 -8.80 -16.42
C SER A 52 -4.06 -8.24 -17.62
N LEU A 53 -4.43 -6.95 -17.59
CA LEU A 53 -4.99 -6.25 -18.75
C LEU A 53 -3.97 -6.04 -19.90
N THR A 54 -2.70 -6.42 -19.70
CA THR A 54 -1.61 -6.12 -20.63
C THR A 54 -0.86 -7.39 -21.05
N THR A 55 -1.36 -8.10 -22.07
CA THR A 55 -0.63 -9.20 -22.74
C THR A 55 0.64 -8.76 -23.49
N CYS A 56 0.93 -7.46 -23.55
CA CYS A 56 2.16 -6.89 -24.10
C CYS A 56 2.96 -6.13 -23.05
N HIS A 57 3.91 -6.81 -22.39
CA HIS A 57 4.78 -6.31 -21.32
C HIS A 57 5.53 -5.00 -21.63
N ARG A 58 5.66 -4.60 -22.91
CA ARG A 58 6.30 -3.33 -23.33
C ARG A 58 5.39 -2.10 -23.27
N LEU A 59 4.07 -2.26 -23.24
CA LEU A 59 3.10 -1.17 -23.03
C LEU A 59 2.65 -1.05 -21.56
N ALA A 60 2.93 -2.05 -20.73
CA ALA A 60 2.48 -2.11 -19.34
C ALA A 60 3.02 -0.96 -18.47
N ALA A 61 4.22 -0.47 -18.78
CA ALA A 61 4.87 0.60 -18.01
C ALA A 61 4.12 1.94 -18.06
N ASP A 62 3.41 2.23 -19.15
CA ASP A 62 2.60 3.46 -19.27
C ASP A 62 1.12 3.25 -18.87
N LEU A 63 0.66 1.99 -18.72
CA LEU A 63 -0.76 1.64 -18.56
C LEU A 63 -1.24 1.39 -17.14
N ALA A 64 -0.35 1.14 -16.15
CA ALA A 64 -0.80 1.25 -14.75
C ALA A 64 -1.25 2.68 -14.42
N GLY A 65 -0.73 3.68 -15.16
CA GLY A 65 -1.34 5.00 -15.35
C GLY A 65 -1.34 5.94 -14.14
N PHE A 66 -0.85 5.50 -12.99
CA PHE A 66 -0.78 6.37 -11.81
C PHE A 66 0.35 7.38 -11.94
N THR A 67 -0.01 8.64 -12.06
CA THR A 67 0.93 9.76 -12.00
C THR A 67 1.47 9.97 -10.58
N HIS A 68 0.70 9.56 -9.57
CA HIS A 68 1.05 9.72 -8.16
C HIS A 68 0.64 8.49 -7.36
N ILE A 69 1.50 8.08 -6.43
CA ILE A 69 1.20 7.07 -5.40
C ILE A 69 1.44 7.72 -4.05
N PHE A 70 0.42 7.66 -3.19
CA PHE A 70 0.48 8.14 -1.81
C PHE A 70 0.39 6.95 -0.87
N VAL A 71 1.36 6.82 0.02
CA VAL A 71 1.29 5.87 1.15
C VAL A 71 1.16 6.70 2.41
N ASP A 72 -0.03 6.68 3.00
CA ASP A 72 -0.30 7.31 4.29
C ASP A 72 0.06 6.37 5.44
N GLU A 73 0.37 6.95 6.60
CA GLU A 73 0.84 6.23 7.80
C GLU A 73 2.02 5.28 7.52
N ALA A 74 2.93 5.68 6.61
CA ALA A 74 4.06 4.86 6.16
C ALA A 74 5.00 4.44 7.31
N GLY A 75 5.03 5.20 8.41
CA GLY A 75 5.77 4.85 9.63
C GLY A 75 5.21 3.62 10.36
N GLN A 76 3.93 3.28 10.16
CA GLN A 76 3.26 2.11 10.74
C GLN A 76 3.36 0.87 9.85
N ALA A 77 3.85 1.01 8.62
CA ALA A 77 4.02 -0.09 7.68
C ALA A 77 5.45 -0.62 7.72
N THR A 78 5.60 -1.93 7.58
CA THR A 78 6.91 -2.53 7.33
C THR A 78 7.41 -2.13 5.94
N VAL A 79 8.72 -2.12 5.73
CA VAL A 79 9.30 -1.84 4.40
C VAL A 79 8.68 -2.74 3.31
N PRO A 80 8.55 -4.07 3.50
CA PRO A 80 7.89 -4.93 2.51
C PRO A 80 6.45 -4.52 2.19
N GLU A 81 5.66 -4.08 3.18
CA GLU A 81 4.29 -3.61 2.93
C GLU A 81 4.29 -2.35 2.07
N THR A 82 5.17 -1.38 2.36
CA THR A 82 5.27 -0.15 1.54
C THR A 82 5.74 -0.41 0.11
N LEU A 83 6.45 -1.52 -0.14
CA LEU A 83 6.90 -1.92 -1.48
C LEU A 83 5.79 -2.54 -2.35
N ILE A 84 4.71 -3.06 -1.76
CA ILE A 84 3.60 -3.65 -2.54
C ILE A 84 2.97 -2.62 -3.51
N PRO A 85 2.54 -1.42 -3.06
CA PRO A 85 2.02 -0.40 -3.98
C PRO A 85 3.09 0.12 -4.96
N MET A 86 4.39 0.00 -4.65
CA MET A 86 5.46 0.41 -5.56
C MET A 86 5.50 -0.40 -6.85
N ARG A 87 4.85 -1.58 -6.90
CA ARG A 87 4.68 -2.35 -8.14
C ARG A 87 3.92 -1.59 -9.23
N LEU A 88 3.21 -0.51 -8.88
CA LEU A 88 2.46 0.36 -9.79
C LEU A 88 3.31 1.54 -10.32
N VAL A 89 4.54 1.71 -9.85
CA VAL A 89 5.42 2.82 -10.25
C VAL A 89 5.90 2.65 -11.69
N SER A 90 5.81 3.73 -12.46
CA SER A 90 6.50 3.89 -13.74
C SER A 90 7.57 4.98 -13.68
N ALA A 91 8.30 5.19 -14.78
CA ALA A 91 9.30 6.26 -14.88
C ALA A 91 8.72 7.67 -14.69
N ARG A 92 7.39 7.85 -14.75
CA ARG A 92 6.72 9.14 -14.59
C ARG A 92 5.94 9.27 -13.28
N THR A 93 5.86 8.20 -12.49
CA THR A 93 5.09 8.19 -11.24
C THR A 93 5.86 8.90 -10.13
N GLN A 94 5.20 9.84 -9.46
CA GLN A 94 5.70 10.44 -8.22
C GLN A 94 5.22 9.64 -7.02
N VAL A 95 6.11 9.36 -6.08
CA VAL A 95 5.77 8.62 -4.86
C VAL A 95 5.89 9.55 -3.67
N LEU A 96 4.83 9.61 -2.86
CA LEU A 96 4.81 10.32 -1.59
C LEU A 96 4.56 9.33 -0.45
N LEU A 97 5.47 9.32 0.52
CA LEU A 97 5.32 8.56 1.76
C LEU A 97 5.06 9.57 2.89
N ALA A 98 3.89 9.49 3.51
CA ALA A 98 3.50 10.34 4.64
C ALA A 98 3.42 9.47 5.91
N GLY A 99 3.93 9.99 7.02
CA GLY A 99 3.90 9.31 8.31
C GLY A 99 4.83 9.99 9.31
N ASP A 100 4.65 9.71 10.60
CA ASP A 100 5.50 10.23 11.68
C ASP A 100 6.31 9.08 12.29
N PRO A 101 7.63 8.99 12.04
CA PRO A 101 8.49 7.95 12.62
C PRO A 101 8.59 7.98 14.15
N ARG A 102 8.06 9.02 14.81
CA ARG A 102 8.03 9.13 16.28
C ARG A 102 6.70 8.67 16.88
N GLN A 103 5.73 8.28 16.06
CA GLN A 103 4.47 7.66 16.51
C GLN A 103 4.60 6.13 16.52
N LEU A 104 3.49 5.41 16.32
CA LEU A 104 3.50 3.95 16.28
C LEU A 104 4.33 3.44 15.10
N GLY A 105 5.13 2.41 15.36
CA GLY A 105 5.85 1.66 14.34
C GLY A 105 5.09 0.42 13.88
N PRO A 106 5.61 -0.33 12.89
CA PRO A 106 5.00 -1.57 12.45
C PRO A 106 4.99 -2.64 13.53
N VAL A 107 3.92 -3.43 13.57
CA VAL A 107 3.80 -4.57 14.49
C VAL A 107 4.45 -5.81 13.87
N VAL A 108 5.61 -6.20 14.39
CA VAL A 108 6.35 -7.40 13.96
C VAL A 108 6.35 -8.44 15.08
N HIS A 109 5.64 -9.55 14.87
CA HIS A 109 5.50 -10.59 15.90
C HIS A 109 6.76 -11.46 16.10
N SER A 110 7.58 -11.60 15.06
CA SER A 110 8.82 -12.38 15.15
C SER A 110 9.95 -11.53 15.72
N ALA A 111 10.49 -11.91 16.89
CA ALA A 111 11.62 -11.24 17.51
C ALA A 111 12.87 -11.23 16.60
N VAL A 112 13.08 -12.32 15.85
CA VAL A 112 14.19 -12.42 14.88
C VAL A 112 13.99 -11.41 13.73
N ALA A 113 12.76 -11.30 13.21
CA ALA A 113 12.47 -10.35 12.15
C ALA A 113 12.56 -8.88 12.62
N ALA A 114 12.16 -8.61 13.88
CA ALA A 114 12.28 -7.29 14.46
C ALA A 114 13.75 -6.86 14.60
N ALA A 115 14.61 -7.76 15.10
CA ALA A 115 16.04 -7.52 15.27
C ALA A 115 16.81 -7.39 13.94
N GLY A 116 16.39 -8.12 12.90
CA GLY A 116 17.06 -8.17 11.60
C GLY A 116 16.91 -6.94 10.71
N GLY A 117 16.14 -5.92 11.13
CA GLY A 117 15.99 -4.67 10.37
C GLY A 117 14.57 -4.11 10.27
N GLY A 118 13.63 -4.55 11.13
CA GLY A 118 12.20 -4.21 10.97
C GLY A 118 11.63 -3.06 11.82
N VAL A 119 12.25 -2.67 12.94
CA VAL A 119 11.58 -1.75 13.91
C VAL A 119 12.52 -0.84 14.71
N HIS A 120 13.81 -0.72 14.35
CA HIS A 120 14.74 0.14 15.10
C HIS A 120 14.64 1.62 14.67
N TYR A 121 13.49 2.26 14.89
CA TYR A 121 13.41 3.72 14.96
C TYR A 121 13.31 4.12 16.44
N GLY A 122 14.40 4.66 16.99
CA GLY A 122 14.38 5.34 18.30
C GLY A 122 14.66 4.49 19.53
N ARG A 123 15.89 3.99 19.69
CA ARG A 123 16.51 3.96 21.03
C ARG A 123 17.36 5.23 21.18
N ALA A 124 16.70 6.36 21.41
CA ALA A 124 17.37 7.53 21.99
C ALA A 124 17.96 7.11 23.34
N GLY A 125 19.19 7.51 23.62
CA GLY A 125 20.05 6.90 24.64
C GLY A 125 19.47 6.83 26.05
N SER A 126 19.82 5.75 26.74
CA SER A 126 20.11 5.82 28.18
C SER A 126 21.60 5.55 28.33
N GLY A 127 22.39 6.63 28.41
CA GLY A 127 23.62 6.60 29.18
C GLY A 127 23.25 6.34 30.64
N GLY A 128 24.01 5.46 31.27
CA GLY A 128 23.87 5.09 32.67
C GLY A 128 24.99 4.12 33.01
N GLY A 129 26.16 4.69 33.33
CA GLY A 129 27.24 3.94 33.96
C GLY A 129 26.83 3.45 35.34
N GLY A 130 27.46 2.35 35.74
CA GLY A 130 27.26 1.63 36.99
C GLY A 130 27.76 0.21 36.81
#